data_AF-A0A519SIC2-F1
#
_entry.id   AF-A0A519SIC2-F1
#
_cell.length_a   1.000
_cell.length_b   1.000
_cell.length_c   1.000
_cell.angle_alpha   90.00
_cell.angle_beta   90.00
_cell.angle_gamma   90.00
#
_symmetry.space_group_name_H-M   'P 1'
#
loop_
_entity.id
_entity.type
_entity.pdbx_description
1 polymer ?
#
loop_
_entity_poly.entity_id
_entity_poly.type
_entity_poly.pdbx_seq_one_letter_code
_entity_poly.pdbx_strand_id
1 'polypeptide(L)'
;MKRREALQHVALLMGSALAAPTIAGAMGQVLNTAPGLAVTPEQEALLAEIADVIIPTTSTPGAKAAGAQKFIVRVMRDCYPKADQEAFYNGLAKLDAD
;
A
#
# COMPACT_ATOMS: atom_id res chain seq x y z
N MET A 1 32.78 25.96 23.89
CA MET A 1 32.28 24.59 24.12
C MET A 1 30.84 24.37 23.65
N LYS A 2 29.90 25.30 23.89
CA LYS A 2 28.47 25.16 23.48
C LYS A 2 28.19 25.00 21.96
N ARG A 3 29.08 25.45 21.07
CA ARG A 3 28.87 25.34 19.61
C ARG A 3 28.97 23.91 19.09
N ARG A 4 29.87 23.09 19.65
CA ARG A 4 30.04 21.68 19.25
C ARG A 4 28.82 20.85 19.67
N GLU A 5 28.36 21.03 20.91
CA GLU A 5 27.15 20.39 21.42
C GLU A 5 25.91 20.81 20.63
N ALA A 6 25.76 22.10 20.31
CA ALA A 6 24.65 22.57 19.49
C ALA A 6 24.62 21.90 18.10
N LEU A 7 25.79 21.77 17.45
CA LEU A 7 25.88 21.08 16.16
C LEU A 7 25.59 19.57 16.28
N GLN A 8 26.01 18.92 17.36
CA GLN A 8 25.71 17.51 17.61
C GLN A 8 24.21 17.28 17.81
N HIS A 9 23.52 18.13 18.57
CA HIS A 9 22.08 18.03 18.75
C HIS A 9 21.31 18.29 17.45
N VAL A 10 21.73 19.28 16.65
CA VAL A 10 21.12 19.54 15.34
C VAL A 10 21.32 18.36 14.39
N ALA A 11 22.50 17.75 14.36
CA ALA A 11 22.77 16.56 13.57
C ALA A 11 21.92 15.36 14.04
N LEU A 12 21.76 15.17 15.36
CA LEU A 12 20.93 14.11 15.92
C LEU A 12 19.45 14.29 15.55
N LEU A 13 18.92 15.52 15.67
CA LEU A 13 17.54 15.85 15.33
C LEU A 13 17.27 15.62 13.83
N MET A 14 18.10 16.17 12.95
CA MET A 14 17.93 15.97 11.51
C MET A 14 18.12 14.51 11.09
N GLY A 15 19.11 13.81 11.67
CA GLY A 15 19.34 12.39 11.44
C GLY A 15 18.13 11.54 11.84
N SER A 16 17.54 11.81 13.01
CA SER A 16 16.34 11.11 13.46
C SER A 16 15.12 11.39 12.57
N ALA A 17 14.93 12.63 12.11
CA ALA A 17 13.81 13.00 11.26
C ALA A 17 13.84 12.27 9.91
N LEU A 18 15.03 12.12 9.33
CA LEU A 18 15.21 11.41 8.05
C LEU A 18 15.13 9.88 8.20
N ALA A 19 15.60 9.34 9.32
CA ALA A 19 15.58 7.90 9.59
C ALA A 19 14.25 7.37 10.15
N ALA A 20 13.41 8.23 10.73
CA ALA A 20 12.16 7.82 11.35
C ALA A 20 11.22 7.05 10.38
N PRO A 21 10.99 7.50 9.13
CA PRO A 21 10.11 6.77 8.21
C PRO A 21 10.64 5.40 7.83
N THR A 22 11.97 5.25 7.67
CA THR A 22 12.58 3.97 7.29
C THR A 22 12.53 2.97 8.44
N ILE A 23 12.77 3.43 9.68
CA ILE A 23 12.62 2.62 10.89
C ILE A 23 11.16 2.20 11.06
N ALA A 24 10.22 3.13 10.93
CA ALA A 24 8.79 2.84 11.04
C ALA A 24 8.32 1.87 9.94
N GLY A 25 8.83 2.00 8.71
CA GLY A 25 8.59 1.04 7.63
C GLY A 25 9.15 -0.35 7.92
N ALA A 26 10.38 -0.45 8.46
CA ALA A 26 10.98 -1.72 8.87
C ALA A 26 10.23 -2.41 10.02
N MET A 27 9.60 -1.63 10.90
CA MET A 27 8.71 -2.12 11.95
C MET A 27 7.29 -2.44 11.45
N GLY A 28 7.03 -2.31 10.15
CA GLY A 28 5.72 -2.60 9.55
C GLY A 28 4.64 -1.58 9.91
N GLN A 29 4.99 -0.37 10.33
CA GLN A 29 4.02 0.68 10.63
C GLN A 29 3.39 1.24 9.34
N VAL A 30 2.13 1.67 9.45
CA VAL A 30 1.42 2.34 8.36
C VAL A 30 1.95 3.77 8.25
N LEU A 31 2.73 4.04 7.19
CA LEU A 31 3.33 5.36 6.96
C LEU A 31 2.40 6.31 6.20
N ASN A 32 1.41 5.78 5.47
CA ASN A 32 0.40 6.55 4.76
C ASN A 32 -0.93 6.47 5.52
N THR A 33 -1.27 7.55 6.21
CA THR A 33 -2.54 7.69 6.95
C THR A 33 -3.59 8.51 6.19
N ALA A 34 -3.29 8.91 4.95
CA ALA A 34 -4.26 9.62 4.13
C ALA A 34 -5.47 8.69 3.89
N PRO A 35 -6.71 9.21 4.03
CA PRO A 35 -7.89 8.41 3.75
C PRO A 35 -7.94 8.10 2.25
N GLY A 36 -7.57 6.87 1.89
CA GLY A 36 -7.85 6.30 0.57
C GLY A 36 -9.31 5.88 0.44
N LEU A 37 -9.69 5.46 -0.77
CA LEU A 37 -11.02 4.91 -1.03
C LEU A 37 -11.23 3.64 -0.19
N ALA A 38 -12.35 3.55 0.52
CA ALA A 38 -12.69 2.36 1.29
C ALA A 38 -13.09 1.23 0.34
N VAL A 39 -12.38 0.10 0.43
CA VAL A 39 -12.63 -1.10 -0.39
C VAL A 39 -13.57 -2.02 0.37
N THR A 40 -14.62 -2.50 -0.29
CA THR A 40 -15.55 -3.45 0.33
C THR A 40 -15.00 -4.89 0.27
N PRO A 41 -15.42 -5.78 1.19
CA PRO A 41 -15.04 -7.19 1.14
C PRO A 41 -15.38 -7.86 -0.20
N GLU A 42 -16.48 -7.47 -0.83
CA GLU A 42 -16.94 -7.99 -2.12
C GLU A 42 -16.00 -7.55 -3.25
N GLN A 43 -15.56 -6.29 -3.25
CA GLN A 43 -14.58 -5.79 -4.22
C GLN A 43 -13.23 -6.50 -4.06
N GLU A 44 -12.77 -6.74 -2.83
CA GLU A 44 -11.54 -7.50 -2.58
C GLU A 44 -11.67 -8.97 -3.04
N ALA A 45 -12.83 -9.59 -2.81
CA ALA A 45 -13.11 -10.96 -3.26
C ALA A 45 -13.12 -11.05 -4.80
N LEU A 46 -13.76 -10.11 -5.48
CA LEU A 46 -13.78 -10.03 -6.94
C LEU A 46 -12.37 -9.86 -7.51
N LEU A 47 -11.56 -8.97 -6.93
CA LEU A 47 -10.15 -8.82 -7.30
C LEU A 47 -9.36 -10.12 -7.11
N ALA A 48 -9.68 -10.91 -6.09
CA ALA A 48 -9.05 -12.19 -5.86
C ALA A 48 -9.36 -13.18 -6.99
N GLU A 49 -10.62 -13.28 -7.42
CA GLU A 49 -11.01 -14.14 -8.54
C GLU A 49 -10.37 -13.67 -9.86
N ILE A 50 -10.44 -12.37 -10.15
CA ILE A 50 -9.84 -11.80 -11.38
C ILE A 50 -8.34 -12.08 -11.42
N ALA A 51 -7.64 -11.86 -10.31
CA ALA A 51 -6.20 -12.11 -10.24
C ALA A 51 -5.88 -13.60 -10.45
N ASP A 52 -6.70 -14.52 -9.93
CA ASP A 52 -6.50 -15.96 -10.10
C ASP A 52 -6.80 -16.43 -11.53
N VAL A 53 -7.73 -15.78 -12.23
CA VAL A 53 -7.94 -16.03 -13.67
C VAL A 53 -6.70 -15.64 -14.48
N ILE A 54 -6.04 -14.53 -14.12
CA ILE A 54 -4.83 -14.06 -14.82
C ILE A 54 -3.60 -14.93 -14.49
N ILE A 55 -3.41 -15.26 -13.20
CA ILE A 55 -2.33 -16.13 -12.74
C ILE A 55 -2.93 -17.29 -11.94
N PRO A 56 -3.38 -18.35 -12.63
CA PRO A 56 -4.01 -19.48 -11.98
C PRO A 56 -3.01 -20.35 -11.23
N THR A 57 -3.53 -21.15 -10.30
CA THR A 57 -2.73 -22.18 -9.64
C THR A 57 -2.27 -23.22 -10.65
N THR A 58 -0.96 -23.48 -10.69
CA THR A 58 -0.35 -24.51 -11.53
C THR A 58 0.54 -25.39 -10.66
N SER A 59 1.83 -25.53 -10.98
CA SER A 59 2.81 -26.16 -10.09
C SER A 59 3.18 -25.27 -8.90
N THR A 60 2.83 -23.99 -8.95
CA THR A 60 2.96 -23.03 -7.85
C THR A 60 1.59 -22.44 -7.48
N PRO A 61 1.43 -21.90 -6.25
CA PRO A 61 0.20 -21.21 -5.86
C PRO A 61 -0.18 -20.08 -6.83
N GLY A 62 -1.46 -19.97 -7.17
CA GLY A 62 -2.01 -18.89 -8.00
C GLY A 62 -2.10 -17.55 -7.26
N ALA A 63 -2.55 -16.50 -7.96
CA ALA A 63 -2.56 -15.13 -7.43
C ALA A 63 -3.40 -15.00 -6.15
N LYS A 64 -4.56 -15.65 -6.11
CA LYS A 64 -5.47 -15.60 -4.95
C LYS A 64 -4.86 -16.28 -3.74
N ALA A 65 -4.25 -17.45 -3.96
CA ALA A 65 -3.54 -18.18 -2.91
C ALA A 65 -2.31 -17.40 -2.41
N ALA A 66 -1.65 -16.64 -3.28
CA ALA A 66 -0.55 -15.74 -2.93
C ALA A 66 -1.00 -14.43 -2.26
N GLY A 67 -2.30 -14.14 -2.20
CA GLY A 67 -2.84 -12.91 -1.61
C GLY A 67 -2.62 -11.66 -2.47
N ALA A 68 -2.51 -11.81 -3.79
CA ALA A 68 -2.27 -10.71 -4.72
C ALA A 68 -3.32 -9.59 -4.62
N GLN A 69 -4.58 -9.93 -4.35
CA GLN A 69 -5.67 -8.96 -4.14
C GLN A 69 -5.36 -7.95 -3.03
N LYS A 70 -4.74 -8.38 -1.93
CA LYS A 70 -4.35 -7.52 -0.81
C LYS A 70 -3.24 -6.56 -1.20
N PHE A 71 -2.32 -7.04 -2.04
CA PHE A 71 -1.25 -6.22 -2.59
C PHE A 71 -1.80 -5.16 -3.55
N ILE A 72 -2.71 -5.54 -4.46
CA ILE A 72 -3.38 -4.62 -5.39
C ILE A 72 -4.09 -3.51 -4.63
N VAL A 73 -4.92 -3.86 -3.63
CA VAL A 73 -5.62 -2.89 -2.77
C VAL A 73 -4.64 -1.93 -2.07
N ARG A 74 -3.56 -2.47 -1.50
CA ARG A 74 -2.53 -1.66 -0.83
C ARG A 74 -1.86 -0.69 -1.80
N VAL A 75 -1.42 -1.17 -2.95
CA VAL A 75 -0.74 -0.35 -3.96
C VAL A 75 -1.68 0.74 -4.47
N MET A 76 -2.95 0.42 -4.74
CA MET A 76 -3.90 1.44 -5.17
C MET A 76 -4.13 2.51 -4.11
N ARG A 77 -4.28 2.12 -2.85
CA ARG A 77 -4.47 3.05 -1.74
C ARG A 77 -3.23 3.91 -1.49
N ASP A 78 -2.04 3.31 -1.51
CA ASP A 78 -0.82 3.95 -1.00
C ASP A 78 -0.02 4.69 -2.07
N CYS A 79 -0.14 4.31 -3.35
CA CYS A 79 0.72 4.80 -4.43
C CYS A 79 0.01 5.67 -5.47
N TYR A 80 -1.32 5.70 -5.50
CA TYR A 80 -2.08 6.40 -6.54
C TYR A 80 -2.94 7.53 -5.99
N PRO A 81 -3.11 8.63 -6.75
CA PRO A 81 -4.01 9.71 -6.39
C PRO A 81 -5.48 9.26 -6.42
N LYS A 82 -6.33 9.98 -5.70
CA LYS A 82 -7.74 9.63 -5.52
C LYS A 82 -8.52 9.45 -6.84
N ALA A 83 -8.24 10.28 -7.84
CA ALA A 83 -8.90 10.19 -9.15
C ALA A 83 -8.64 8.83 -9.84
N ASP A 84 -7.43 8.30 -9.72
CA ASP A 84 -7.06 7.01 -10.31
C ASP A 84 -7.66 5.85 -9.50
N GLN A 85 -7.74 5.99 -8.17
CA GLN A 85 -8.46 5.03 -7.32
C GLN A 85 -9.95 4.95 -7.72
N GLU A 86 -10.61 6.10 -7.87
CA GLU A 86 -12.02 6.17 -8.30
C GLU A 86 -12.20 5.53 -9.68
N ALA A 87 -11.34 5.83 -10.65
CA ALA A 87 -11.39 5.23 -11.98
C ALA A 87 -11.24 3.70 -11.94
N PHE A 88 -10.31 3.19 -11.14
CA PHE A 88 -10.06 1.75 -10.98
C PHE A 88 -11.29 1.02 -10.41
N TYR A 89 -11.83 1.50 -9.28
CA TYR A 89 -12.98 0.84 -8.64
C TYR A 89 -14.29 1.01 -9.41
N ASN A 90 -14.46 2.11 -10.15
CA ASN A 90 -15.56 2.25 -11.10
C ASN A 90 -15.45 1.25 -12.26
N GLY A 91 -14.23 0.98 -12.74
CA GLY A 91 -13.98 -0.06 -13.73
C GLY A 91 -14.33 -1.46 -13.18
N LEU A 92 -13.92 -1.73 -11.95
CA LEU A 92 -14.25 -2.99 -11.26
C LEU A 92 -15.76 -3.18 -11.10
N ALA A 93 -16.49 -2.13 -10.71
CA ALA A 93 -17.94 -2.18 -10.55
C ALA A 93 -18.68 -2.39 -11.88
N LYS A 94 -18.15 -1.89 -13.01
CA LYS A 94 -18.70 -2.17 -14.34
C LYS A 94 -18.53 -3.63 -14.73
N LEU A 95 -17.35 -4.20 -14.46
CA LEU A 95 -17.06 -5.59 -14.77
C LEU A 95 -17.96 -6.57 -13.99
N ASP A 96 -18.32 -6.24 -12.75
CA ASP A 96 -19.23 -7.05 -11.92
C ASP A 96 -20.70 -7.01 -12.39
N ALA A 97 -21.06 -5.96 -13.14
CA ALA A 97 -22.42 -5.75 -13.63
C ALA A 97 -22.68 -6.37 -15.02
N ASP A 98 -21.64 -6.80 -15.73
CA ASP A 98 -21.69 -7.48 -17.03
C ASP A 98 -21.90 -9.00 -16.87
#